data_AF-A0A9Q5FU03-F1
#
_entry.id   AF-A0A9Q5FU03-F1
#
_cell.length_a   1.000
_cell.length_b   1.000
_cell.length_c   1.000
_cell.angle_alpha   90.00
_cell.angle_beta   90.00
_cell.angle_gamma   90.00
#
_symmetry.space_group_name_H-M   'P 1'
#
loop_
_entity.id
_entity.type
_entity.pdbx_description
1 polymer ?
#
loop_
_entity_poly.entity_id
_entity_poly.type
_entity_poly.pdbx_seq_one_letter_code
_entity_poly.pdbx_strand_id
1 'polypeptide(L)'
;MDKATDFESAVNRINDAMQALEEIALTNRLEGGKILEFLLSFNPSICDQSDLSIKVGALRILNEQCKPHARIILEQSISLEIPVWTTYRDRIKKILYI
;
A
#
# COMPACT_ATOMS: atom_id res chain seq x y z
N MET A 1 -25.75 -1.02 7.30
CA MET A 1 -24.66 -0.14 6.85
C MET A 1 -24.77 0.00 5.35
N ASP A 2 -24.67 1.22 4.85
CA ASP A 2 -24.66 1.51 3.42
C ASP A 2 -23.27 1.20 2.86
N LYS A 3 -23.21 0.43 1.76
CA LYS A 3 -21.96 0.05 1.09
C LYS A 3 -21.15 1.27 0.64
N ALA A 4 -21.82 2.38 0.33
CA ALA A 4 -21.16 3.62 -0.06
C ALA A 4 -20.36 4.24 1.09
N THR A 5 -20.91 4.23 2.31
CA THR A 5 -20.23 4.73 3.52
C THR A 5 -19.02 3.87 3.88
N ASP A 6 -19.12 2.56 3.70
CA ASP A 6 -18.01 1.63 3.96
C ASP A 6 -16.85 1.84 2.98
N PHE A 7 -17.16 2.11 1.70
CA PHE A 7 -16.16 2.40 0.67
C PHE A 7 -15.40 3.71 0.94
N GLU A 8 -16.11 4.79 1.25
CA GLU A 8 -15.49 6.09 1.54
C GLU A 8 -14.58 6.01 2.78
N SER A 9 -15.05 5.34 3.84
CA SER A 9 -14.24 5.14 5.06
C SER A 9 -12.95 4.37 4.76
N ALA A 10 -13.02 3.33 3.92
CA ALA A 10 -11.86 2.56 3.54
C ALA A 10 -10.85 3.37 2.72
N VAL A 11 -11.32 4.17 1.75
CA VAL A 11 -10.46 5.06 0.96
C VAL A 11 -9.72 6.05 1.87
N ASN A 12 -10.41 6.63 2.85
CA ASN A 12 -9.77 7.55 3.81
C ASN A 12 -8.67 6.85 4.62
N ARG A 13 -8.93 5.63 5.13
CA ARG A 13 -7.92 4.86 5.86
C ARG A 13 -6.70 4.50 5.01
N ILE A 14 -6.91 4.17 3.73
CA ILE A 14 -5.81 3.90 2.80
C ILE A 14 -5.01 5.18 2.55
N ASN A 15 -5.67 6.33 2.38
CA ASN A 15 -5.00 7.62 2.18
C ASN A 15 -4.09 7.98 3.35
N ASP A 16 -4.58 7.83 4.58
CA ASP A 16 -3.82 8.07 5.80
C ASP A 16 -2.61 7.12 5.91
N ALA A 17 -2.83 5.83 5.62
CA ALA A 17 -1.76 4.84 5.63
C ALA A 17 -0.69 5.13 4.56
N MET A 18 -1.09 5.52 3.35
CA MET A 18 -0.17 5.92 2.29
C MET A 18 0.64 7.16 2.68
N GLN A 19 0.05 8.12 3.40
CA GLN A 19 0.74 9.32 3.88
C GLN A 19 1.83 8.98 4.89
N ALA A 20 1.51 8.14 5.87
CA ALA A 20 2.48 7.70 6.86
C ALA A 20 3.66 6.94 6.20
N LEU A 21 3.38 6.04 5.25
CA LEU A 21 4.43 5.31 4.53
C LEU A 21 5.30 6.23 3.67
N GLU A 22 4.71 7.23 3.03
CA GLU A 22 5.43 8.23 2.24
C GLU A 22 6.41 9.05 3.11
N GLU A 23 5.98 9.50 4.28
CA GLU A 23 6.83 10.23 5.23
C GLU A 23 8.01 9.39 5.75
N ILE A 24 7.75 8.11 6.05
CA ILE A 24 8.81 7.18 6.47
C ILE A 24 9.79 6.94 5.31
N ALA A 25 9.30 6.75 4.09
CA ALA A 25 10.14 6.53 2.92
C ALA A 25 11.06 7.72 2.62
N LEU A 26 10.58 8.95 2.83
CA LEU A 26 11.35 10.19 2.66
C LEU A 26 12.46 10.37 3.71
N THR A 27 12.31 9.79 4.89
CA THR A 27 13.26 9.93 6.00
C THR A 27 14.19 8.74 6.14
N ASN A 28 13.83 7.58 5.59
CA ASN A 28 14.62 6.35 5.62
C ASN A 28 14.62 5.67 4.26
N ARG A 29 15.69 5.91 3.48
CA ARG A 29 15.85 5.36 2.12
C ARG A 29 15.77 3.84 2.07
N LEU A 30 16.37 3.14 3.04
CA LEU A 30 16.37 1.67 3.06
C LEU A 30 14.95 1.14 3.27
N GLU A 31 14.22 1.72 4.21
CA GLU A 31 12.83 1.33 4.46
C GLU A 31 11.92 1.76 3.32
N GLY A 32 12.16 2.93 2.71
CA GLY A 32 11.46 3.41 1.52
C GLY A 32 11.51 2.43 0.34
N GLY A 33 12.65 1.77 0.12
CA GLY A 33 12.77 0.71 -0.89
C GLY A 33 11.84 -0.48 -0.61
N LYS A 34 11.73 -0.92 0.64
CA LYS A 34 10.85 -2.03 1.04
C LYS A 34 9.37 -1.64 0.99
N ILE A 35 9.04 -0.40 1.38
CA ILE A 35 7.70 0.17 1.24
C ILE A 35 7.29 0.16 -0.24
N LEU A 36 8.20 0.57 -1.12
CA LEU A 36 7.97 0.51 -2.55
C LEU A 36 7.76 -0.92 -3.05
N GLU A 37 8.57 -1.90 -2.61
CA GLU A 37 8.34 -3.32 -2.94
C GLU A 37 6.95 -3.80 -2.53
N PHE A 38 6.50 -3.42 -1.33
CA PHE A 38 5.12 -3.67 -0.89
C PHE A 38 4.08 -3.05 -1.82
N LEU A 39 4.24 -1.77 -2.19
CA LEU A 39 3.28 -1.08 -3.08
C LEU A 39 3.31 -1.62 -4.52
N LEU A 40 4.47 -2.07 -5.01
CA LEU A 40 4.62 -2.68 -6.32
C LEU A 40 4.03 -4.09 -6.39
N SER A 41 3.84 -4.78 -5.26
CA SER A 41 3.14 -6.08 -5.22
C SER A 41 1.67 -6.01 -5.68
N PHE A 42 1.11 -4.79 -5.80
CA PHE A 42 -0.22 -4.53 -6.36
C PHE A 42 -0.19 -4.20 -7.87
N ASN A 43 0.98 -4.05 -8.47
CA ASN A 43 1.13 -3.72 -9.89
C ASN A 43 0.93 -4.97 -10.77
N PRO A 44 -0.10 -5.00 -11.65
CA PRO A 44 -0.40 -6.15 -12.52
C PRO A 44 0.70 -6.48 -13.52
N SER A 45 1.49 -5.48 -13.89
CA SER A 45 2.53 -5.64 -14.92
C SER A 45 3.82 -6.19 -14.35
N ILE A 46 3.98 -6.22 -13.03
CA ILE A 46 5.17 -6.71 -12.32
C ILE A 46 4.86 -8.04 -11.63
N CYS A 47 3.68 -8.16 -11.03
CA CYS A 47 3.23 -9.34 -10.31
C CYS A 47 1.82 -9.73 -10.76
N ASP A 48 1.47 -11.01 -10.59
CA ASP A 48 0.07 -11.42 -10.65
C ASP A 48 -0.70 -10.69 -9.54
N GLN A 49 -1.70 -9.88 -9.92
CA GLN A 49 -2.47 -9.09 -8.96
C GLN A 49 -3.25 -9.95 -7.98
N SER A 50 -3.60 -11.17 -8.38
CA SER A 50 -4.38 -12.11 -7.57
C SER A 50 -3.53 -12.84 -6.52
N ASP A 51 -2.20 -12.73 -6.60
CA ASP A 51 -1.31 -13.43 -5.67
C ASP A 51 -1.24 -12.71 -4.32
N LEU A 52 -2.05 -13.22 -3.38
CA LEU A 52 -2.05 -12.80 -1.99
C LEU A 52 -0.73 -13.17 -1.27
N SER A 53 -0.08 -14.25 -1.68
CA SER A 53 1.17 -14.71 -1.06
C SER A 53 2.31 -13.72 -1.32
N ILE A 54 2.38 -13.13 -2.52
CA ILE A 54 3.34 -12.07 -2.84
C ILE A 54 3.10 -10.83 -1.97
N LYS A 55 1.83 -10.40 -1.84
CA LYS A 55 1.47 -9.22 -1.03
C LYS A 55 1.80 -9.40 0.45
N VAL A 56 1.47 -10.58 1.00
CA VAL A 56 1.81 -10.94 2.38
C VAL A 56 3.33 -11.05 2.56
N GLY A 57 4.05 -11.59 1.57
CA GLY A 57 5.50 -11.64 1.55
C GLY A 57 6.13 -10.25 1.62
N ALA A 58 5.68 -9.33 0.77
CA ALA A 58 6.15 -7.95 0.75
C ALA A 58 5.73 -7.14 1.99
N LEU A 59 4.65 -7.52 2.68
CA LEU A 59 4.30 -6.94 3.97
C LEU A 59 5.27 -7.40 5.09
N ARG A 60 5.77 -8.64 5.02
CA ARG A 60 6.66 -9.22 6.06
C ARG A 60 8.04 -8.58 6.12
N ILE A 61 8.52 -8.01 5.01
CA ILE A 61 9.85 -7.38 4.95
C ILE A 61 9.88 -5.99 5.61
N LEU A 62 8.72 -5.38 5.85
CA LEU A 62 8.59 -4.07 6.49
C LEU A 62 8.92 -4.15 7.99
N ASN A 63 9.34 -3.03 8.56
CA ASN A 63 9.53 -2.90 10.00
C ASN A 63 8.21 -2.69 10.77
N GLU A 64 8.26 -2.74 12.10
CA GLU A 64 7.07 -2.60 12.97
C GLU A 64 6.36 -1.26 12.84
N GLN A 65 7.05 -0.19 12.43
CA GLN A 65 6.43 1.12 12.21
C GLN A 65 5.60 1.14 10.91
N CYS A 66 6.02 0.41 9.88
CA CYS A 66 5.36 0.41 8.56
C CYS A 66 4.26 -0.65 8.44
N LYS A 67 4.43 -1.80 9.12
CA LYS A 67 3.50 -2.94 9.05
C LYS A 67 2.04 -2.58 9.29
N PRO A 68 1.66 -1.74 10.29
CA PRO A 68 0.27 -1.39 10.53
C PRO A 68 -0.35 -0.65 9.34
N HIS A 69 0.37 0.31 8.76
CA HIS A 69 -0.09 1.08 7.60
C HIS A 69 -0.21 0.20 6.35
N ALA A 70 0.80 -0.64 6.08
CA ALA A 70 0.75 -1.60 4.98
C ALA A 70 -0.40 -2.61 5.14
N ARG A 71 -0.67 -3.07 6.36
CA ARG A 71 -1.80 -3.96 6.65
C ARG A 71 -3.14 -3.31 6.33
N ILE A 72 -3.33 -2.04 6.73
CA ILE A 72 -4.54 -1.29 6.38
C ILE A 72 -4.73 -1.25 4.86
N ILE A 73 -3.67 -0.91 4.11
CA ILE A 73 -3.74 -0.87 2.64
C ILE A 73 -4.13 -2.24 2.08
N LEU A 74 -3.47 -3.31 2.53
CA LEU A 74 -3.73 -4.67 2.06
C LEU A 74 -5.16 -5.12 2.35
N GLU A 75 -5.62 -5.00 3.60
CA GLU A 75 -6.93 -5.49 4.03
C GLU A 75 -8.07 -4.71 3.36
N GLN A 76 -7.99 -3.37 3.37
CA GLN A 76 -9.02 -2.53 2.79
C GLN A 76 -9.08 -2.68 1.27
N SER A 77 -7.92 -2.78 0.60
CA SER A 77 -7.89 -2.94 -0.86
C SER A 77 -8.41 -4.29 -1.33
N ILE A 78 -8.14 -5.38 -0.62
CA ILE A 78 -8.68 -6.69 -0.96
C ILE A 78 -10.18 -6.74 -0.67
N SER A 79 -10.61 -6.26 0.51
CA SER A 79 -12.01 -6.33 0.94
C SER A 79 -12.96 -5.57 0.01
N LEU A 80 -12.48 -4.52 -0.65
CA LEU A 80 -13.30 -3.63 -1.48
C LEU A 80 -12.79 -3.53 -2.93
N GLU A 81 -11.88 -4.43 -3.32
CA GLU A 81 -11.30 -4.50 -4.67
C GLU A 81 -10.72 -3.14 -5.15
N ILE A 82 -10.12 -2.37 -4.25
CA ILE A 82 -9.57 -1.05 -4.58
C ILE A 82 -8.25 -1.23 -5.35
N PRO A 83 -8.13 -0.68 -6.57
CA PRO A 83 -6.94 -0.90 -7.41
C PRO A 83 -5.77 0.01 -6.98
N VAL A 84 -5.09 -0.36 -5.89
CA VAL A 84 -4.02 0.43 -5.23
C VAL A 84 -3.00 1.01 -6.22
N TRP A 85 -2.47 0.19 -7.13
CA TRP A 85 -1.48 0.62 -8.11
C TRP A 85 -1.98 1.75 -9.02
N THR A 86 -3.23 1.67 -9.47
CA THR A 86 -3.81 2.68 -10.36
C THR A 86 -4.21 3.92 -9.57
N THR A 87 -4.87 3.75 -8.43
CA THR A 87 -5.39 4.85 -7.60
C THR A 87 -4.27 5.71 -7.01
N TYR A 88 -3.17 5.11 -6.56
CA TYR A 88 -2.11 5.81 -5.85
C TYR A 88 -0.79 5.90 -6.62
N ARG A 89 -0.85 5.72 -7.95
CA ARG A 89 0.32 5.65 -8.82
C ARG A 89 1.31 6.79 -8.60
N ASP A 90 0.83 8.02 -8.48
CA ASP A 90 1.70 9.20 -8.36
C ASP A 90 2.42 9.24 -7.00
N ARG A 91 1.76 8.79 -5.94
CA ARG A 91 2.36 8.64 -4.61
C ARG A 91 3.42 7.55 -4.59
N ILE A 92 3.12 6.40 -5.21
CA ILE A 92 4.07 5.29 -5.35
C ILE A 92 5.30 5.73 -6.16
N LYS A 93 5.08 6.48 -7.24
CA LYS A 93 6.16 7.08 -8.04
C LYS A 93 6.98 8.09 -7.24
N LYS A 94 6.37 8.90 -6.38
CA LYS A 94 7.12 9.84 -5.54
C LYS A 94 8.13 9.13 -4.64
N ILE A 95 7.79 7.94 -4.13
CA ILE A 95 8.70 7.10 -3.34
C ILE A 95 9.89 6.59 -4.19
N LEU A 96 9.71 6.38 -5.50
CA LEU A 96 10.77 5.93 -6.44
C LEU A 96 11.87 6.97 -6.72
N TYR A 97 11.56 8.27 -6.61
CA TYR A 97 12.44 9.34 -7.06
C TYR A 97 13.29 9.98 -5.93
N ILE A 98 13.58 9.21 -4.86
CA ILE A 98 14.39 9.60 -3.68
C ILE A 98 15.79 8.96 -3.70
#